data_AF-A0A7X7I4A6-F1
#
_entry.id   AF-A0A7X7I4A6-F1
#
_cell.length_a   1.000
_cell.length_b   1.000
_cell.length_c   1.000
_cell.angle_alpha   90.00
_cell.angle_beta   90.00
_cell.angle_gamma   90.00
#
_symmetry.space_group_name_H-M   'P 1'
#
loop_
_entity.id
_entity.type
_entity.pdbx_description
1 polymer ?
#
loop_
_entity_poly.entity_id
_entity_poly.type
_entity_poly.pdbx_seq_one_letter_code
_entity_poly.pdbx_strand_id
1 'polypeptide(L)'
;TPSIKAVSLWEILEGTELPEGALSFERTLAVADPCTAAQAPEIRDAVRNVASRAGVRFEEPSLSGEFSFCCGFGGLQESANPTLAALSAKTRGEESSLDFLVYCAMCRNLFAQAGKPAVHLLDILFPQGDEDPAGRPAIGYSEQQENRVGLVRALRASLWKEEDIVNEPHESIRLVIPPDVEKTLAKRRILADTVRRAIWSAEQSGRKMKQINGALVASLRPASVTYWVEYAPRGDGSFEVRNGWSHRMFVAGAAENLVPDASGGDGA
;
A
#
# COMPACT_ATOMS: atom_id res chain seq x y z
N THR A 1 -28.41 9.21 16.25
CA THR A 1 -27.48 8.13 15.87
C THR A 1 -26.50 7.97 17.02
N PRO A 2 -26.26 6.77 17.58
CA PRO A 2 -25.23 6.63 18.61
C PRO A 2 -23.90 7.09 18.01
N SER A 3 -23.28 8.12 18.58
CA SER A 3 -21.97 8.57 18.16
C SER A 3 -20.93 7.59 18.70
N ILE A 4 -20.34 6.79 17.81
CA ILE A 4 -19.19 5.95 18.18
C ILE A 4 -18.02 6.91 18.45
N LYS A 5 -17.50 6.89 19.68
CA LYS A 5 -16.30 7.66 20.03
C LYS A 5 -15.08 6.99 19.39
N ALA A 6 -14.35 7.73 18.55
CA ALA A 6 -13.04 7.33 18.08
C ALA A 6 -11.99 7.67 19.15
N VAL A 7 -11.00 6.80 19.34
CA VAL A 7 -9.87 6.99 20.25
C VAL A 7 -8.60 6.64 19.49
N SER A 8 -7.53 7.41 19.67
CA SER A 8 -6.24 7.12 19.03
C SER A 8 -5.60 5.87 19.64
N LEU A 9 -4.97 5.04 18.81
CA LEU A 9 -4.14 3.94 19.28
C LEU A 9 -3.03 4.43 20.23
N TRP A 10 -2.48 5.62 19.97
CA TRP A 10 -1.38 6.17 20.76
C TRP A 10 -1.81 6.53 22.19
N GLU A 11 -3.01 7.08 22.36
CA GLU A 11 -3.60 7.34 23.69
C GLU A 11 -3.82 6.03 24.46
N ILE A 12 -4.23 4.97 23.76
CA ILE A 12 -4.40 3.65 24.39
C ILE A 12 -3.04 3.10 24.85
N LEU A 13 -2.03 3.11 23.97
CA LEU A 13 -0.68 2.61 24.29
C LEU A 13 0.02 3.43 25.39
N GLU A 14 -0.26 4.73 25.45
CA GLU A 14 0.22 5.59 26.52
C GLU A 14 -0.31 5.13 27.90
N GLY A 15 -1.59 4.71 27.96
CA GLY A 15 -2.24 4.25 29.18
C GLY A 15 -1.98 2.77 29.56
N THR A 16 -1.30 2.00 28.71
CA THR A 16 -1.04 0.56 28.95
C THR A 16 0.46 0.28 29.09
N GLU A 17 0.80 -0.90 29.62
CA GLU A 17 2.17 -1.41 29.55
C GLU A 17 2.59 -1.61 28.08
N LEU A 18 3.84 -1.25 27.76
CA LEU A 18 4.38 -1.48 26.43
C LEU A 18 4.75 -2.96 26.27
N PRO A 19 4.69 -3.50 25.05
CA PRO A 19 5.08 -4.89 24.80
C PRO A 19 6.54 -5.15 25.22
N GLU A 20 6.79 -6.33 25.79
CA GLU A 20 8.15 -6.83 26.00
C GLU A 20 8.86 -7.03 24.66
N GLY A 21 10.18 -6.86 24.65
CA GLY A 21 10.99 -7.08 23.44
C GLY A 21 10.93 -5.94 22.42
N ALA A 22 10.53 -4.73 22.83
CA ALA A 22 10.68 -3.53 22.00
C ALA A 22 12.14 -3.40 21.52
N LEU A 23 12.30 -3.01 20.26
CA LEU A 23 13.62 -2.87 19.64
C LEU A 23 14.42 -1.77 20.35
N SER A 24 15.61 -2.11 20.85
CA SER A 24 16.55 -1.11 21.34
C SER A 24 17.07 -0.28 20.16
N PHE A 25 16.77 1.01 20.16
CA PHE A 25 17.16 1.92 19.09
C PHE A 25 18.29 2.83 19.56
N GLU A 26 19.53 2.48 19.23
CA GLU A 26 20.72 3.16 19.78
C GLU A 26 21.00 4.54 19.17
N ARG A 27 20.28 4.98 18.13
CA ARG A 27 20.50 6.29 17.49
C ARG A 27 19.35 7.26 17.76
N THR A 28 19.66 8.55 17.70
CA THR A 28 18.64 9.62 17.81
C THR A 28 17.87 9.73 16.48
N LEU A 29 16.54 9.75 16.58
CA LEU A 29 15.63 9.95 15.45
C LEU A 29 15.11 11.39 15.41
N ALA A 30 14.60 11.84 14.27
CA ALA A 30 13.83 13.08 14.18
C ALA A 30 12.33 12.76 14.09
N VAL A 31 11.51 13.33 14.96
CA VAL A 31 10.05 13.11 14.91
C VAL A 31 9.48 13.79 13.66
N ALA A 32 8.71 13.04 12.88
CA ALA A 32 7.97 13.57 11.74
C ALA A 32 6.47 13.31 11.94
N ASP A 33 5.78 14.31 12.49
CA ASP A 33 4.33 14.25 12.69
C ASP A 33 3.58 14.15 11.35
N PRO A 34 2.53 13.32 11.22
CA PRO A 34 1.63 13.39 10.10
C PRO A 34 0.77 14.66 10.19
N CYS A 35 0.39 15.19 9.04
CA CYS A 35 -0.47 16.37 8.94
C CYS A 35 -1.81 16.22 9.68
N THR A 36 -2.33 15.00 9.83
CA THR A 36 -3.56 14.73 10.58
C THR A 36 -3.43 14.94 12.09
N ALA A 37 -2.21 14.96 12.62
CA ALA A 37 -1.93 15.22 14.04
C ALA A 37 -1.54 16.68 14.33
N ALA A 38 -1.51 17.55 13.31
CA ALA A 38 -1.15 18.97 13.48
C ALA A 38 -2.10 19.73 14.42
N GLN A 39 -3.35 19.29 14.54
CA GLN A 39 -4.34 19.88 15.46
C GLN A 39 -4.75 18.93 16.60
N ALA A 40 -3.98 17.86 16.83
CA ALA A 40 -4.25 16.85 17.84
C ALA A 40 -3.08 16.75 18.83
N PRO A 41 -2.87 17.76 19.70
CA PRO A 41 -1.78 17.76 20.67
C PRO A 41 -1.79 16.51 21.55
N GLU A 42 -2.96 16.00 21.94
CA GLU A 42 -3.11 14.78 22.72
C GLU A 42 -2.52 13.55 22.03
N ILE A 43 -2.69 13.42 20.72
CA ILE A 43 -2.08 12.33 19.94
C ILE A 43 -0.57 12.52 19.86
N ARG A 44 -0.12 13.76 19.64
CA ARG A 44 1.31 14.06 19.55
C ARG A 44 2.01 13.72 20.87
N ASP A 45 1.48 14.19 21.98
CA ASP A 45 2.05 13.99 23.31
C ASP A 45 2.09 12.49 23.65
N ALA A 46 1.00 11.75 23.36
CA ALA A 46 0.96 10.31 23.55
C ALA A 46 2.05 9.58 22.75
N VAL A 47 2.31 9.97 21.50
CA VAL A 47 3.39 9.40 20.69
C VAL A 47 4.76 9.65 21.32
N ARG A 48 5.03 10.87 21.81
CA ARG A 48 6.31 11.19 22.48
C ARG A 48 6.47 10.35 23.74
N ASN A 49 5.43 10.28 24.56
CA ASN A 49 5.45 9.52 25.81
C ASN A 49 5.67 8.03 25.56
N VAL A 50 4.99 7.44 24.58
CA VAL A 50 5.20 6.05 24.16
C VAL A 50 6.63 5.83 23.64
N ALA A 51 7.15 6.72 22.78
CA ALA A 51 8.50 6.62 22.26
C ALA A 51 9.57 6.72 23.37
N SER A 52 9.43 7.67 24.29
CA SER A 52 10.34 7.82 25.43
C SER A 52 10.30 6.62 26.37
N ARG A 53 9.10 6.07 26.66
CA ARG A 53 8.94 4.83 27.46
C ARG A 53 9.55 3.62 26.77
N ALA A 54 9.55 3.58 25.44
CA ALA A 54 10.25 2.57 24.65
C ALA A 54 11.78 2.80 24.55
N GLY A 55 12.32 3.84 25.23
CA GLY A 55 13.74 4.15 25.23
C GLY A 55 14.25 4.84 23.95
N VAL A 56 13.35 5.30 23.09
CA VAL A 56 13.72 5.97 21.84
C VAL A 56 14.20 7.39 22.14
N ARG A 57 15.39 7.72 21.66
CA ARG A 57 15.91 9.10 21.67
C ARG A 57 15.45 9.82 20.41
N PHE A 58 14.89 11.02 20.55
CA PHE A 58 14.43 11.79 19.42
C PHE A 58 14.64 13.31 19.57
N GLU A 59 14.70 13.97 18.43
CA GLU A 59 14.72 15.43 18.26
C GLU A 59 13.46 15.90 17.52
N GLU A 60 13.11 17.17 17.71
CA GLU A 60 11.94 17.81 17.08
C GLU A 60 12.43 18.82 16.03
N PRO A 61 12.38 18.50 14.72
CA PRO A 61 12.61 19.47 13.65
C PRO A 61 11.67 20.68 13.76
N SER A 62 12.08 21.83 13.19
CA SER A 62 11.32 23.09 13.24
C SER A 62 9.90 23.00 12.66
N LEU A 63 9.69 22.07 11.71
CA LEU A 63 8.40 21.84 11.04
C LEU A 63 7.71 20.57 11.57
N SER A 64 7.81 20.36 12.88
CA SER A 64 7.08 19.33 13.63
C SER A 64 5.92 19.97 14.41
N GLY A 65 5.18 19.13 15.14
CA GLY A 65 4.06 19.56 15.95
C GLY A 65 2.92 20.12 15.10
N GLU A 66 2.44 21.31 15.48
CA GLU A 66 1.39 22.02 14.77
C GLU A 66 1.83 22.59 13.41
N PHE A 67 3.13 22.73 13.19
CA PHE A 67 3.70 23.23 11.94
C PHE A 67 3.95 22.13 10.91
N SER A 68 3.67 20.86 11.27
CA SER A 68 3.85 19.75 10.35
C SER A 68 2.91 19.83 9.15
N PHE A 69 3.42 19.43 7.99
CA PHE A 69 2.67 19.43 6.73
C PHE A 69 2.70 18.05 6.05
N CYS A 70 1.84 17.88 5.06
CA CYS A 70 1.60 16.57 4.43
C CYS A 70 2.85 16.02 3.73
N CYS A 71 3.13 14.72 3.89
CA CYS A 71 4.16 14.00 3.13
C CYS A 71 3.83 13.86 1.63
N GLY A 72 2.66 14.32 1.19
CA GLY A 72 2.18 14.22 -0.18
C GLY A 72 1.21 13.08 -0.45
N PHE A 73 0.91 12.23 0.53
CA PHE A 73 -0.10 11.18 0.38
C PHE A 73 -1.54 11.67 0.62
N GLY A 74 -1.76 12.40 1.71
CA GLY A 74 -3.08 12.84 2.14
C GLY A 74 -3.78 13.75 1.13
N GLY A 75 -5.10 13.87 1.25
CA GLY A 75 -5.91 14.71 0.33
C GLY A 75 -5.88 14.23 -1.12
N LEU A 76 -5.51 12.97 -1.37
CA LEU A 76 -5.34 12.38 -2.70
C LEU A 76 -4.25 13.04 -3.56
N GLN A 77 -3.31 13.78 -2.97
CA GLN A 77 -2.28 14.49 -3.74
C GLN A 77 -1.43 13.53 -4.57
N GLU A 78 -1.01 12.38 -4.01
CA GLU A 78 -0.25 11.38 -4.74
C GLU A 78 -1.03 10.79 -5.93
N SER A 79 -2.37 10.73 -5.84
CA SER A 79 -3.23 10.25 -6.93
C SER A 79 -3.50 11.32 -7.99
N ALA A 80 -3.67 12.58 -7.57
CA ALA A 80 -3.98 13.69 -8.47
C ALA A 80 -2.74 14.30 -9.13
N ASN A 81 -1.63 14.40 -8.39
CA ASN A 81 -0.36 14.96 -8.82
C ASN A 81 0.84 14.24 -8.14
N PRO A 82 1.24 13.07 -8.67
CA PRO A 82 2.38 12.29 -8.14
C PRO A 82 3.69 13.08 -8.10
N THR A 83 3.91 14.00 -9.04
CA THR A 83 5.10 14.86 -9.08
C THR A 83 5.15 15.79 -7.87
N LEU A 84 4.02 16.43 -7.53
CA LEU A 84 3.92 17.28 -6.34
C LEU A 84 4.04 16.44 -5.06
N ALA A 85 3.45 15.24 -5.01
CA ALA A 85 3.62 14.34 -3.88
C ALA A 85 5.07 13.94 -3.63
N ALA A 86 5.82 13.60 -4.69
CA ALA A 86 7.24 13.31 -4.58
C ALA A 86 8.03 14.53 -4.09
N LEU A 87 7.68 15.73 -4.55
CA LEU A 87 8.29 16.98 -4.06
C LEU A 87 7.99 17.20 -2.58
N SER A 88 6.74 17.05 -2.14
CA SER A 88 6.36 17.19 -0.72
C SER A 88 7.13 16.21 0.17
N ALA A 89 7.22 14.93 -0.21
CA ALA A 89 7.96 13.92 0.54
C ALA A 89 9.46 14.26 0.63
N LYS A 90 10.05 14.72 -0.48
CA LYS A 90 11.45 15.15 -0.52
C LYS A 90 11.71 16.36 0.37
N THR A 91 10.91 17.41 0.25
CA THR A 91 11.04 18.63 1.07
C THR A 91 10.89 18.33 2.56
N ARG A 92 9.92 17.48 2.93
CA ARG A 92 9.82 16.96 4.31
C ARG A 92 11.08 16.20 4.72
N GLY A 93 11.61 15.34 3.87
CA GLY A 93 12.80 14.52 4.18
C GLY A 93 14.07 15.34 4.45
N GLU A 94 14.14 16.56 3.94
CA GLU A 94 15.24 17.51 4.12
C GLU A 94 15.17 18.29 5.46
N GLU A 95 14.10 18.14 6.26
CA GLU A 95 13.92 18.85 7.54
C GLU A 95 14.94 18.48 8.62
N SER A 96 15.58 17.31 8.51
CA SER A 96 16.65 16.87 9.41
C SER A 96 17.58 15.91 8.69
N SER A 97 18.83 15.82 9.13
CA SER A 97 19.78 14.80 8.69
C SER A 97 19.56 13.44 9.39
N LEU A 98 18.85 13.40 10.51
CA LEU A 98 18.54 12.17 11.25
C LEU A 98 17.45 11.34 10.56
N ASP A 99 17.47 10.03 10.75
CA ASP A 99 16.37 9.16 10.32
C ASP A 99 15.05 9.58 10.99
N PHE A 100 13.93 9.38 10.30
CA PHE A 100 12.63 9.81 10.81
C PHE A 100 11.97 8.77 11.73
N LEU A 101 11.45 9.23 12.86
CA LEU A 101 10.44 8.54 13.63
C LEU A 101 9.06 9.00 13.16
N VAL A 102 8.28 8.09 12.60
CA VAL A 102 6.91 8.37 12.11
C VAL A 102 5.89 7.48 12.81
N TYR A 103 4.64 7.93 12.79
CA TYR A 103 3.51 7.18 13.33
C TYR A 103 2.29 7.20 12.39
N CYS A 104 2.57 7.43 11.10
CA CYS A 104 1.65 7.25 10.00
C CYS A 104 2.33 6.34 8.97
N ALA A 105 1.68 5.21 8.66
CA ALA A 105 2.18 4.23 7.70
C ALA A 105 2.44 4.83 6.31
N MET A 106 1.64 5.83 5.91
CA MET A 106 1.81 6.51 4.64
C MET A 106 3.00 7.48 4.65
N CYS A 107 3.23 8.20 5.74
CA CYS A 107 4.45 9.01 5.91
C CYS A 107 5.69 8.12 5.82
N ARG A 108 5.69 6.98 6.52
CA ARG A 108 6.76 5.98 6.45
C ARG A 108 7.07 5.57 5.02
N ASN A 109 6.02 5.19 4.27
CA ASN A 109 6.19 4.70 2.91
C ASN A 109 6.69 5.78 1.94
N LEU A 110 6.13 7.00 2.02
CA LEU A 110 6.49 8.10 1.13
C LEU A 110 7.90 8.64 1.42
N PHE A 111 8.34 8.68 2.68
CA PHE A 111 9.72 9.05 3.01
C PHE A 111 10.72 8.01 2.52
N ALA A 112 10.47 6.71 2.75
CA ALA A 112 11.30 5.65 2.19
C ALA A 112 11.39 5.74 0.65
N GLN A 113 10.27 6.04 -0.02
CA GLN A 113 10.23 6.23 -1.47
C GLN A 113 11.04 7.45 -1.93
N ALA A 114 11.09 8.51 -1.12
CA ALA A 114 11.90 9.70 -1.35
C ALA A 114 13.39 9.52 -0.96
N GLY A 115 13.79 8.33 -0.49
CA GLY A 115 15.15 8.05 -0.05
C GLY A 115 15.49 8.56 1.35
N LYS A 116 14.48 8.93 2.15
CA LYS A 116 14.63 9.32 3.56
C LYS A 116 14.35 8.10 4.44
N PRO A 117 15.35 7.56 5.18
CA PRO A 117 15.10 6.48 6.12
C PRO A 117 14.06 6.89 7.16
N ALA A 118 13.08 6.01 7.37
CA ALA A 118 11.95 6.28 8.26
C ALA A 118 11.49 5.00 8.95
N VAL A 119 11.36 5.10 10.27
CA VAL A 119 10.92 4.03 11.17
C VAL A 119 9.51 4.35 11.66
N HIS A 120 8.58 3.41 11.51
CA HIS A 120 7.29 3.55 12.18
C HIS A 120 7.44 3.19 13.66
N LEU A 121 6.83 3.95 14.57
CA LEU A 121 6.92 3.63 16.01
C LEU A 121 6.39 2.22 16.34
N LEU A 122 5.42 1.71 15.58
CA LEU A 122 4.98 0.30 15.70
C LEU A 122 6.05 -0.72 15.29
N ASP A 123 6.99 -0.39 14.40
CA ASP A 123 8.11 -1.27 14.06
C ASP A 123 9.11 -1.41 15.22
N ILE A 124 9.16 -0.40 16.11
CA ILE A 124 9.97 -0.43 17.34
C ILE A 124 9.25 -1.24 18.42
N LEU A 125 7.95 -1.01 18.60
CA LEU A 125 7.14 -1.69 19.62
C LEU A 125 6.91 -3.17 19.29
N PHE A 126 6.80 -3.52 18.01
CA PHE A 126 6.49 -4.87 17.54
C PHE A 126 7.48 -5.29 16.44
N PRO A 127 8.78 -5.46 16.79
CA PRO A 127 9.81 -5.74 15.80
C PRO A 127 9.52 -7.04 15.03
N GLN A 128 9.89 -7.03 13.76
CA GLN A 128 9.76 -8.16 12.84
C GLN A 128 11.17 -8.57 12.41
N GLY A 129 11.72 -9.57 13.08
CA GLY A 129 13.11 -10.02 12.87
C GLY A 129 14.16 -8.98 13.31
N ASP A 130 15.38 -9.19 12.85
CA ASP A 130 16.57 -8.42 13.27
C ASP A 130 16.93 -7.27 12.32
N GLU A 131 16.14 -7.05 11.26
CA GLU A 131 16.42 -6.02 10.26
C GLU A 131 16.12 -4.61 10.80
N ASP A 132 16.98 -3.64 10.46
CA ASP A 132 16.76 -2.23 10.79
C ASP A 132 15.49 -1.71 10.08
N PRO A 133 14.44 -1.31 10.82
CA PRO A 133 13.18 -0.86 10.22
C PRO A 133 13.33 0.42 9.38
N ALA A 134 14.37 1.23 9.60
CA ALA A 134 14.63 2.44 8.82
C ALA A 134 15.10 2.12 7.40
N GLY A 135 15.76 0.97 7.22
CA GLY A 135 16.32 0.51 5.94
C GLY A 135 15.31 -0.24 5.07
N ARG A 136 14.13 -0.60 5.61
CA ARG A 136 13.11 -1.31 4.84
C ARG A 136 12.65 -0.47 3.63
N PRO A 137 12.52 -1.05 2.43
CA PRO A 137 12.10 -0.29 1.25
C PRO A 137 10.65 0.20 1.36
N ALA A 138 10.27 1.15 0.51
CA ALA A 138 8.87 1.48 0.31
C ALA A 138 8.14 0.30 -0.36
N ILE A 139 6.93 0.01 0.10
CA ILE A 139 6.07 -1.03 -0.44
C ILE A 139 5.12 -0.47 -1.51
N GLY A 140 4.96 -1.22 -2.60
CA GLY A 140 4.10 -0.85 -3.72
C GLY A 140 2.61 -1.07 -3.41
N TYR A 141 1.71 -0.56 -4.27
CA TYR A 141 0.26 -0.70 -4.09
C TYR A 141 -0.23 -2.15 -4.13
N SER A 142 0.34 -2.97 -5.02
CA SER A 142 0.01 -4.40 -5.10
C SER A 142 0.33 -5.10 -3.79
N GLU A 143 1.55 -4.88 -3.27
CA GLU A 143 2.01 -5.46 -2.01
C GLU A 143 1.19 -4.96 -0.81
N GLN A 144 0.87 -3.66 -0.74
CA GLN A 144 -0.01 -3.13 0.31
C GLN A 144 -1.38 -3.82 0.33
N GLN A 145 -1.97 -4.06 -0.85
CA GLN A 145 -3.26 -4.73 -0.97
C GLN A 145 -3.15 -6.21 -0.58
N GLU A 146 -2.10 -6.90 -1.03
CA GLU A 146 -1.84 -8.30 -0.70
C GLU A 146 -1.58 -8.48 0.80
N ASN A 147 -0.78 -7.61 1.42
CA ASN A 147 -0.54 -7.59 2.87
C ASN A 147 -1.84 -7.37 3.65
N ARG A 148 -2.71 -6.47 3.20
CA ARG A 148 -4.02 -6.24 3.83
C ARG A 148 -4.93 -7.47 3.72
N VAL A 149 -5.01 -8.08 2.54
CA VAL A 149 -5.82 -9.30 2.33
C VAL A 149 -5.28 -10.44 3.19
N GLY A 150 -3.96 -10.64 3.21
CA GLY A 150 -3.28 -11.63 4.03
C GLY A 150 -3.55 -11.43 5.53
N LEU A 151 -3.42 -10.19 6.02
CA LEU A 151 -3.71 -9.85 7.41
C LEU A 151 -5.17 -10.15 7.77
N VAL A 152 -6.12 -9.72 6.94
CA VAL A 152 -7.55 -9.99 7.19
C VAL A 152 -7.82 -11.50 7.26
N ARG A 153 -7.27 -12.28 6.33
CA ARG A 153 -7.39 -13.75 6.33
C ARG A 153 -6.78 -14.37 7.59
N ALA A 154 -5.57 -13.94 7.95
CA ALA A 154 -4.90 -14.43 9.15
C ALA A 154 -5.71 -14.15 10.41
N LEU A 155 -6.27 -12.94 10.54
CA LEU A 155 -7.12 -12.58 11.69
C LEU A 155 -8.45 -13.36 11.68
N ARG A 156 -9.08 -13.57 10.53
CA ARG A 156 -10.30 -14.41 10.40
C ARG A 156 -10.06 -15.85 10.84
N ALA A 157 -8.98 -16.46 10.38
CA ALA A 157 -8.62 -17.81 10.79
C ALA A 157 -8.21 -17.89 12.28
N SER A 158 -7.43 -16.92 12.77
CA SER A 158 -6.82 -17.00 14.10
C SER A 158 -7.72 -16.48 15.22
N LEU A 159 -8.25 -15.26 15.09
CA LEU A 159 -9.00 -14.57 16.13
C LEU A 159 -10.49 -14.90 16.07
N TRP A 160 -11.07 -14.92 14.87
CA TRP A 160 -12.51 -15.16 14.67
C TRP A 160 -12.87 -16.62 14.38
N LYS A 161 -11.86 -17.49 14.17
CA LYS A 161 -12.03 -18.93 13.88
C LYS A 161 -13.02 -19.19 12.73
N GLU A 162 -13.03 -18.33 11.72
CA GLU A 162 -13.85 -18.51 10.52
C GLU A 162 -13.22 -19.60 9.64
N GLU A 163 -14.01 -20.62 9.28
CA GLU A 163 -13.53 -21.81 8.55
C GLU A 163 -13.58 -21.65 7.01
N ASP A 164 -14.38 -20.70 6.50
CA ASP A 164 -14.61 -20.50 5.07
C ASP A 164 -13.80 -19.32 4.49
N ILE A 165 -12.48 -19.49 4.36
CA ILE A 165 -11.66 -18.59 3.54
C ILE A 165 -11.66 -19.11 2.10
N VAL A 166 -12.70 -18.77 1.35
CA VAL A 166 -12.75 -19.06 -0.09
C VAL A 166 -11.80 -18.10 -0.81
N ASN A 167 -10.71 -18.64 -1.37
CA ASN A 167 -9.85 -17.89 -2.27
C ASN A 167 -10.52 -17.81 -3.65
N GLU A 168 -10.37 -16.66 -4.31
CA GLU A 168 -10.86 -16.53 -5.68
C GLU A 168 -9.99 -17.36 -6.64
N PRO A 169 -10.56 -17.99 -7.68
CA PRO A 169 -9.81 -18.88 -8.57
C PRO A 169 -8.58 -18.27 -9.24
N HIS A 170 -8.60 -16.96 -9.48
CA HIS A 170 -7.48 -16.24 -10.10
C HIS A 170 -6.26 -16.10 -9.16
N GLU A 171 -6.42 -16.29 -7.86
CA GLU A 171 -5.33 -16.19 -6.89
C GLU A 171 -4.31 -17.31 -7.05
N SER A 172 -4.68 -18.44 -7.67
CA SER A 172 -3.73 -19.52 -8.00
C SER A 172 -2.79 -19.18 -9.15
N ILE A 173 -3.02 -18.07 -9.86
CA ILE A 173 -2.15 -17.62 -10.95
C ILE A 173 -0.82 -17.13 -10.38
N ARG A 174 0.26 -17.85 -10.70
CA ARG A 174 1.63 -17.47 -10.35
C ARG A 174 2.18 -16.50 -11.40
N LEU A 175 2.57 -15.31 -10.96
CA LEU A 175 3.14 -14.27 -11.81
C LEU A 175 4.64 -14.16 -11.60
N VAL A 176 5.38 -13.95 -12.70
CA VAL A 176 6.75 -13.44 -12.67
C VAL A 176 6.73 -12.04 -13.28
N ILE A 177 6.97 -11.02 -12.45
CA ILE A 177 6.94 -9.62 -12.87
C ILE A 177 8.36 -9.05 -12.79
N PRO A 178 9.01 -8.75 -13.91
CA PRO A 178 10.31 -8.07 -13.91
C PRO A 178 10.25 -6.70 -13.20
N PRO A 179 11.32 -6.25 -12.51
CA PRO A 179 11.28 -5.03 -11.70
C PRO A 179 10.91 -3.74 -12.47
N ASP A 180 11.28 -3.63 -13.74
CA ASP A 180 10.93 -2.51 -14.62
C ASP A 180 9.45 -2.54 -15.04
N VAL A 181 8.90 -3.73 -15.25
CA VAL A 181 7.48 -3.95 -15.49
C VAL A 181 6.68 -3.64 -14.23
N GLU A 182 7.14 -4.07 -13.06
CA GLU A 182 6.50 -3.74 -11.77
C GLU A 182 6.41 -2.22 -11.55
N LYS A 183 7.50 -1.48 -11.78
CA LYS A 183 7.51 -0.02 -11.74
C LYS A 183 6.50 0.59 -12.72
N THR A 184 6.39 0.03 -13.92
CA THR A 184 5.44 0.48 -14.95
C THR A 184 3.99 0.25 -14.51
N LEU A 185 3.67 -0.93 -13.99
CA LEU A 185 2.34 -1.27 -13.48
C LEU A 185 1.97 -0.38 -12.29
N ALA A 186 2.89 -0.20 -11.33
CA ALA A 186 2.70 0.68 -10.18
C ALA A 186 2.41 2.13 -10.61
N LYS A 187 3.20 2.68 -11.53
CA LYS A 187 2.98 4.03 -12.09
C LYS A 187 1.62 4.16 -12.78
N ARG A 188 1.14 3.08 -13.41
CA ARG A 188 -0.16 3.02 -14.11
C ARG A 188 -1.32 2.56 -13.21
N ARG A 189 -1.07 2.35 -11.91
CA ARG A 189 -2.06 1.87 -10.92
C ARG A 189 -2.71 0.54 -11.32
N ILE A 190 -1.93 -0.36 -11.90
CA ILE A 190 -2.36 -1.69 -12.28
C ILE A 190 -1.86 -2.65 -11.21
N LEU A 191 -2.78 -3.22 -10.43
CA LEU A 191 -2.46 -4.14 -9.35
C LEU A 191 -2.10 -5.53 -9.90
N ALA A 192 -1.23 -6.25 -9.20
CA ALA A 192 -0.92 -7.65 -9.50
C ALA A 192 -2.21 -8.51 -9.53
N ASP A 193 -3.16 -8.24 -8.64
CA ASP A 193 -4.48 -8.85 -8.65
C ASP A 193 -5.24 -8.65 -9.97
N THR A 194 -5.29 -7.41 -10.48
CA THR A 194 -5.89 -7.10 -11.78
C THR A 194 -5.22 -7.89 -12.90
N VAL A 195 -3.89 -8.06 -12.83
CA VAL A 195 -3.13 -8.87 -13.79
C VAL A 195 -3.51 -10.34 -13.70
N ARG A 196 -3.58 -10.93 -12.49
CA ARG A 196 -4.03 -12.31 -12.28
C ARG A 196 -5.43 -12.54 -12.84
N ARG A 197 -6.37 -11.64 -12.55
CA ARG A 197 -7.75 -11.71 -13.05
C ARG A 197 -7.83 -11.63 -14.57
N ALA A 198 -7.04 -10.77 -15.20
CA ALA A 198 -7.00 -10.64 -16.66
C ALA A 198 -6.47 -11.93 -17.32
N ILE A 199 -5.37 -12.48 -16.81
CA ILE A 199 -4.79 -13.74 -17.30
C ILE A 199 -5.76 -14.90 -17.07
N TRP A 200 -6.29 -15.04 -15.85
CA TRP A 200 -7.24 -16.10 -15.52
C TRP A 200 -8.46 -16.08 -16.45
N SER A 201 -9.10 -14.92 -16.63
CA SER A 201 -10.26 -14.79 -17.52
C SER A 201 -9.92 -15.14 -18.99
N ALA A 202 -8.75 -14.72 -19.46
CA ALA A 202 -8.29 -15.03 -20.81
C ALA A 202 -7.97 -16.51 -21.02
N GLU A 203 -7.40 -17.19 -20.02
CA GLU A 203 -7.13 -18.63 -20.07
C GLU A 203 -8.42 -19.47 -20.02
N GLN A 204 -9.42 -19.04 -19.24
CA GLN A 204 -10.72 -19.72 -19.19
C GLN A 204 -11.55 -19.54 -20.47
N SER A 205 -11.60 -18.31 -21.00
CA SER A 205 -12.45 -17.98 -22.16
C SER A 205 -11.76 -18.16 -23.52
N GLY A 206 -10.43 -18.31 -23.54
CA GLY A 206 -9.64 -18.30 -24.77
C GLY A 206 -9.50 -16.92 -25.45
N ARG A 207 -10.09 -15.86 -24.88
CA ARG A 207 -10.06 -14.50 -25.44
C ARG A 207 -8.75 -13.80 -25.14
N LYS A 208 -7.77 -14.06 -25.99
CA LYS A 208 -6.44 -13.44 -25.97
C LYS A 208 -5.91 -13.25 -27.38
N MET A 209 -5.20 -12.15 -27.59
CA MET A 209 -4.54 -11.88 -28.86
C MET A 209 -3.09 -12.35 -28.81
N LYS A 210 -2.61 -12.96 -29.88
CA LYS A 210 -1.19 -13.34 -30.01
C LYS A 210 -0.45 -12.25 -30.79
N GLN A 211 0.63 -11.75 -30.20
CA GLN A 211 1.53 -10.80 -30.85
C GLN A 211 2.56 -11.52 -31.74
N ILE A 212 3.16 -10.75 -32.65
CA ILE A 212 4.20 -11.23 -33.56
C ILE A 212 5.43 -11.74 -32.79
N ASN A 213 5.76 -11.13 -31.65
CA ASN A 213 6.83 -11.55 -30.74
C ASN A 213 6.49 -12.81 -29.91
N GLY A 214 5.33 -13.42 -30.14
CA GLY A 214 4.84 -14.61 -29.42
C GLY A 214 4.16 -14.32 -28.08
N ALA A 215 4.11 -13.08 -27.61
CA ALA A 215 3.39 -12.71 -26.40
C ALA A 215 1.87 -12.84 -26.57
N LEU A 216 1.17 -13.01 -25.45
CA LEU A 216 -0.28 -12.99 -25.37
C LEU A 216 -0.73 -11.66 -24.77
N VAL A 217 -1.86 -11.15 -25.25
CA VAL A 217 -2.50 -9.96 -24.71
C VAL A 217 -3.91 -10.31 -24.26
N ALA A 218 -4.15 -10.12 -22.97
CA ALA A 218 -5.47 -10.25 -22.34
C ALA A 218 -6.02 -8.86 -22.00
N SER A 219 -7.34 -8.76 -21.94
CA SER A 219 -8.02 -7.57 -21.44
C SER A 219 -9.03 -7.91 -20.35
N LEU A 220 -9.25 -6.98 -19.43
CA LEU A 220 -10.20 -7.11 -18.33
C LEU A 220 -10.85 -5.75 -18.06
N ARG A 221 -12.18 -5.71 -18.01
CA ARG A 221 -12.94 -4.52 -17.61
C ARG A 221 -13.78 -4.84 -16.38
N PRO A 222 -13.21 -4.70 -15.15
CA PRO A 222 -13.96 -4.98 -13.93
C PRO A 222 -15.03 -3.91 -13.64
N ALA A 223 -14.86 -2.69 -14.15
CA ALA A 223 -15.80 -1.57 -13.99
C ALA A 223 -15.63 -0.57 -15.14
N SER A 224 -15.42 0.72 -14.87
CA SER A 224 -15.28 1.76 -15.90
C SER A 224 -13.92 1.80 -16.63
N VAL A 225 -12.94 1.04 -16.16
CA VAL A 225 -11.58 0.99 -16.72
C VAL A 225 -11.34 -0.37 -17.36
N THR A 226 -10.82 -0.35 -18.58
CA THR A 226 -10.32 -1.54 -19.28
C THR A 226 -8.82 -1.62 -19.06
N TYR A 227 -8.36 -2.74 -18.53
CA TYR A 227 -6.97 -3.08 -18.33
C TYR A 227 -6.52 -4.06 -19.41
N TRP A 228 -5.28 -3.92 -19.82
CA TRP A 228 -4.63 -4.78 -20.78
C TRP A 228 -3.34 -5.29 -20.18
N VAL A 229 -3.06 -6.56 -20.42
CA VAL A 229 -1.87 -7.25 -19.92
C VAL A 229 -1.21 -7.98 -21.06
N GLU A 230 0.06 -7.69 -21.29
CA GLU A 230 0.93 -8.48 -22.16
C GLU A 230 1.71 -9.48 -21.28
N TYR A 231 1.63 -10.76 -21.62
CA TYR A 231 2.24 -11.84 -20.83
C TYR A 231 2.66 -13.03 -21.70
N ALA A 232 3.47 -13.92 -21.13
CA ALA A 232 3.85 -15.18 -21.77
C ALA A 232 3.80 -16.33 -20.75
N PRO A 233 3.25 -17.51 -21.12
CA PRO A 233 3.32 -18.70 -20.27
C PRO A 233 4.76 -19.20 -20.16
N ARG A 234 5.15 -19.67 -18.97
CA ARG A 234 6.44 -20.32 -18.71
C ARG A 234 6.26 -21.83 -18.54
N GLY A 235 7.33 -22.59 -18.74
CA GLY A 235 7.29 -24.07 -18.65
C GLY A 235 6.98 -24.62 -17.25
N ASP A 236 7.09 -23.80 -16.20
CA ASP A 236 6.77 -24.15 -14.82
C ASP A 236 5.29 -23.90 -14.45
N GLY A 237 4.47 -23.43 -15.39
CA GLY A 237 3.07 -23.09 -15.19
C GLY A 237 2.83 -21.70 -14.57
N SER A 238 3.87 -20.87 -14.47
CA SER A 238 3.74 -19.44 -14.16
C SER A 238 3.57 -18.60 -15.43
N PHE A 239 3.18 -17.33 -15.27
CA PHE A 239 3.10 -16.37 -16.36
C PHE A 239 4.08 -15.22 -16.15
N GLU A 240 4.94 -14.98 -17.13
CA GLU A 240 5.79 -13.79 -17.17
C GLU A 240 4.97 -12.59 -17.66
N VAL A 241 4.93 -11.53 -16.87
CA VAL A 241 4.26 -10.27 -17.25
C VAL A 241 5.27 -9.39 -17.97
N ARG A 242 4.93 -8.94 -19.17
CA ARG A 242 5.80 -8.11 -20.03
C ARG A 242 5.40 -6.65 -20.03
N ASN A 243 4.11 -6.35 -19.92
CA ASN A 243 3.59 -4.98 -19.90
C ASN A 243 2.15 -4.96 -19.39
N GLY A 244 1.67 -3.77 -19.03
CA GLY A 244 0.25 -3.55 -18.78
C GLY A 244 -0.14 -2.09 -18.91
N TRP A 245 -1.32 -1.82 -19.47
CA TRP A 245 -1.85 -0.48 -19.65
C TRP A 245 -3.36 -0.46 -19.39
N SER A 246 -3.92 0.74 -19.29
CA SER A 246 -5.35 0.89 -19.06
C SER A 246 -5.91 2.12 -19.77
N HIS A 247 -7.20 2.08 -20.05
CA HIS A 247 -7.94 3.20 -20.61
C HIS A 247 -9.41 3.14 -20.17
N ARG A 248 -10.14 4.25 -20.34
CA ARG A 248 -11.57 4.33 -20.02
C ARG A 248 -12.50 4.04 -21.20
N MET A 249 -11.97 3.51 -22.30
CA MET A 249 -12.75 3.08 -23.45
C MET A 249 -13.32 1.67 -23.27
N PHE A 250 -14.54 1.46 -23.75
CA PHE A 250 -15.10 0.14 -24.00
C PHE A 250 -14.64 -0.35 -25.37
N VAL A 251 -14.16 -1.59 -25.44
CA VAL A 251 -13.67 -2.20 -26.69
C VAL A 251 -14.48 -3.47 -26.93
N ALA A 252 -15.35 -3.42 -27.93
CA ALA A 252 -16.20 -4.55 -28.30
C ALA A 252 -15.34 -5.79 -28.61
N GLY A 253 -15.71 -6.93 -28.03
CA GLY A 253 -15.00 -8.21 -28.22
C GLY A 253 -13.69 -8.36 -27.44
N ALA A 254 -13.17 -7.30 -26.81
CA ALA A 254 -11.95 -7.39 -26.01
C ALA A 254 -12.20 -7.60 -24.52
N ALA A 255 -13.23 -6.97 -23.95
CA ALA A 255 -13.49 -7.00 -22.51
C ALA A 255 -14.92 -7.46 -22.22
N GLU A 256 -15.05 -8.45 -21.33
CA GLU A 256 -16.33 -8.77 -20.71
C GLU A 256 -16.49 -7.91 -19.46
N ASN A 257 -17.66 -7.31 -19.28
CA ASN A 257 -17.98 -6.67 -18.01
C ASN A 257 -18.22 -7.77 -16.98
N LEU A 258 -17.41 -7.81 -15.91
CA LEU A 258 -17.71 -8.67 -14.76
C LEU A 258 -18.92 -8.19 -13.95
N VAL A 259 -19.41 -6.98 -14.22
CA VAL A 259 -20.63 -6.41 -13.67
C VAL A 259 -21.62 -6.20 -14.81
N PRO A 260 -22.79 -6.88 -14.84
CA PRO A 260 -23.82 -6.59 -15.82
C PRO A 260 -24.14 -5.10 -15.79
N ASP A 261 -24.30 -4.48 -16.97
CA ASP A 261 -24.73 -3.10 -17.05
C ASP A 261 -26.08 -2.99 -16.34
N ALA A 262 -26.16 -2.24 -15.23
CA ALA A 262 -27.42 -2.01 -14.50
C ALA A 262 -28.38 -1.09 -15.28
N SER A 263 -28.12 -0.86 -16.57
CA SER A 263 -28.91 -0.06 -17.48
C SER A 263 -29.84 -0.90 -18.39
N GLY A 264 -29.93 -2.21 -18.17
CA GLY A 264 -30.97 -3.06 -18.75
C GLY A 264 -32.33 -2.91 -18.04
N GLY A 265 -32.87 -1.70 -18.03
CA GLY A 265 -34.27 -1.47 -17.65
C GLY A 265 -35.15 -1.63 -18.90
N ASP A 266 -35.69 -2.81 -19.10
CA ASP A 266 -36.91 -2.97 -19.91
C ASP A 266 -38.05 -2.25 -19.20
N GLY A 267 -38.75 -1.36 -19.90
CA GLY A 267 -39.88 -0.63 -19.33
C GLY A 267 -40.59 0.32 -20.28
N ALA A 268 -41.43 -0.26 -21.15
CA ALA A 268 -42.53 0.30 -21.94
C ALA A 268 -42.20 1.05 -23.25
#